data_AF-X0T3E8-F1
#
_entry.id   AF-X0T3E8-F1
#
_cell.length_a   1.000
_cell.length_b   1.000
_cell.length_c   1.000
_cell.angle_alpha   90.00
_cell.angle_beta   90.00
_cell.angle_gamma   90.00
#
_symmetry.space_group_name_H-M   'P 1'
#
loop_
_entity.id
_entity.type
_entity.pdbx_description
1 polymer ?
#
loop_
_entity_poly.entity_id
_entity_poly.type
_entity_poly.pdbx_seq_one_letter_code
_entity_poly.pdbx_strand_id
1 'polypeptide(L)'
;GSTGNVYVADNGNNRIQKFDSIGTFITKWGTSGSDDGQFSNPNGVAAEGSTGNVYVADNGNNRIQKFDSIGTFITKWGTSGSANGEFNKPGRVAVEDTTGNVYVADTYNHRIQKFDSSGGFIKNWEGSYGIGDGQFSNPNGVAAESSTGNVYVADSGNHRIQKFNSIGGFITKWGSGPGTDNGEFNQPQGVAVDNNTGNVYVADNGNNRIQKFNSNGNFILKWGTNGTGDGQFNPPQAVAVDNTGNVYVADYNNHRIQKFDSNGGFILKWGRNGGDGTSGSANGEFNKPGRVAVEDTTGNVYVADNGNNRIQKFDSIGTFITKWGSYGTGDGQFRGPYGVTVDNTGNVYVVEKDNDRIQKFDSIGTFITKWGSEGSGYGQFDDPRGVEVDSAGNVYVAGYYNHRIQKFHTFYNINGYVKDLGIGQGTGISGVAVTLSGDSSEVYITTGSGYY
;
A
#
# COMPACT_ATOMS: atom_id res chain seq x y z
N GLY A 1 -10.92 -9.49 -2.12
CA GLY A 1 -11.71 -10.67 -2.56
C GLY A 1 -13.01 -10.77 -1.78
N SER A 2 -13.98 -11.57 -2.26
CA SER A 2 -15.37 -11.64 -1.73
C SER A 2 -15.50 -12.09 -0.27
N THR A 3 -14.44 -12.68 0.31
CA THR A 3 -14.34 -13.05 1.73
C THR A 3 -13.60 -12.01 2.58
N GLY A 4 -13.13 -10.93 1.97
CA GLY A 4 -12.25 -9.92 2.57
C GLY A 4 -10.88 -10.47 3.02
N ASN A 5 -10.44 -11.63 2.54
CA ASN A 5 -9.13 -12.18 2.90
C ASN A 5 -7.96 -11.46 2.20
N VAL A 6 -6.79 -11.65 2.78
CA VAL A 6 -5.68 -10.76 2.61
C VAL A 6 -4.38 -11.51 2.55
N TYR A 7 -3.61 -11.26 1.51
CA TYR A 7 -2.41 -12.01 1.22
C TYR A 7 -1.20 -11.09 1.11
N VAL A 8 -0.10 -11.42 1.78
CA VAL A 8 1.16 -10.68 1.86
C VAL A 8 2.28 -11.37 1.11
N ALA A 9 2.84 -10.67 0.13
CA ALA A 9 4.17 -10.90 -0.40
C ALA A 9 5.09 -10.27 0.60
N ASP A 10 5.40 -11.09 1.57
CA ASP A 10 6.61 -10.86 2.28
C ASP A 10 7.67 -11.05 1.11
N ASN A 11 8.63 -10.15 0.85
CA ASN A 11 9.89 -10.44 0.10
C ASN A 11 11.16 -11.01 0.85
N GLY A 12 11.70 -10.34 1.87
CA GLY A 12 12.96 -10.69 2.55
C GLY A 12 13.16 -11.97 3.42
N ASN A 13 12.18 -12.77 3.81
CA ASN A 13 12.32 -14.13 4.42
C ASN A 13 11.58 -15.23 3.60
N ASN A 14 11.28 -14.96 2.34
CA ASN A 14 10.74 -15.91 1.37
C ASN A 14 9.46 -16.70 1.75
N ARG A 15 8.29 -16.08 1.93
CA ARG A 15 6.99 -16.69 2.27
C ARG A 15 5.80 -15.80 1.95
N ILE A 16 4.60 -16.36 2.02
CA ILE A 16 3.33 -15.65 1.84
C ILE A 16 2.44 -15.87 3.04
N GLN A 17 1.70 -14.83 3.40
CA GLN A 17 0.91 -14.83 4.61
C GLN A 17 -0.52 -14.39 4.30
N LYS A 18 -1.51 -15.22 4.68
CA LYS A 18 -2.95 -14.97 4.53
C LYS A 18 -3.59 -14.60 5.86
N PHE A 19 -4.51 -13.65 5.81
CA PHE A 19 -5.25 -13.16 6.95
C PHE A 19 -6.67 -12.77 6.53
N ASP A 20 -7.58 -12.58 7.47
CA ASP A 20 -8.98 -12.21 7.22
C ASP A 20 -9.19 -10.69 7.03
N SER A 21 -10.46 -10.29 6.85
CA SER A 21 -10.88 -8.93 6.51
C SER A 21 -10.73 -7.87 7.60
N ILE A 22 -10.14 -8.25 8.73
CA ILE A 22 -9.84 -7.34 9.83
C ILE A 22 -8.36 -7.47 10.24
N GLY A 23 -7.55 -8.17 9.42
CA GLY A 23 -6.12 -8.34 9.59
C GLY A 23 -5.69 -9.50 10.49
N THR A 24 -6.57 -10.45 10.84
CA THR A 24 -6.22 -11.60 11.68
C THR A 24 -5.44 -12.65 10.90
N PHE A 25 -4.29 -13.07 11.42
CA PHE A 25 -3.45 -14.09 10.79
C PHE A 25 -4.19 -15.42 10.68
N ILE A 26 -4.45 -15.86 9.45
CA ILE A 26 -5.08 -17.14 9.15
C ILE A 26 -3.99 -18.21 9.00
N THR A 27 -3.02 -17.97 8.12
CA THR A 27 -1.99 -18.95 7.79
C THR A 27 -0.83 -18.30 7.04
N LYS A 28 0.32 -18.98 6.99
CA LYS A 28 1.45 -18.63 6.13
C LYS A 28 2.00 -19.89 5.50
N TRP A 29 2.64 -19.72 4.36
CA TRP A 29 3.33 -20.80 3.69
C TRP A 29 4.56 -20.27 2.99
N GLY A 30 5.54 -21.16 2.91
CA GLY A 30 6.81 -20.95 2.24
C GLY A 30 7.97 -20.57 3.12
N THR A 31 9.15 -20.86 2.56
CA THR A 31 10.47 -20.72 3.18
C THR A 31 11.50 -20.30 2.14
N SER A 32 12.66 -19.83 2.57
CA SER A 32 13.77 -19.55 1.64
C SER A 32 14.19 -20.78 0.86
N GLY A 33 14.36 -20.63 -0.44
CA GLY A 33 14.84 -21.68 -1.33
C GLY A 33 14.11 -21.68 -2.66
N SER A 34 14.31 -22.74 -3.43
CA SER A 34 13.83 -22.85 -4.81
C SER A 34 12.91 -24.04 -5.05
N ASP A 35 12.54 -24.80 -4.01
CA ASP A 35 11.57 -25.91 -4.14
C ASP A 35 10.12 -25.41 -4.08
N ASP A 36 9.15 -26.30 -4.26
CA ASP A 36 7.73 -25.94 -4.25
C ASP A 36 7.30 -25.36 -2.90
N GLY A 37 6.57 -24.25 -2.96
CA GLY A 37 6.23 -23.47 -1.79
C GLY A 37 7.40 -22.67 -1.22
N GLN A 38 8.64 -22.87 -1.65
CA GLN A 38 9.79 -22.06 -1.21
C GLN A 38 9.98 -20.84 -2.11
N PHE A 39 10.52 -19.75 -1.59
CA PHE A 39 10.69 -18.52 -2.35
C PHE A 39 12.10 -17.92 -2.23
N SER A 40 12.36 -16.93 -3.09
CA SER A 40 13.48 -16.02 -3.06
C SER A 40 12.91 -14.66 -3.46
N ASN A 41 12.93 -13.68 -2.56
CA ASN A 41 12.47 -12.32 -2.78
C ASN A 41 10.98 -12.16 -3.23
N PRO A 42 9.94 -12.84 -2.71
CA PRO A 42 8.60 -12.64 -3.29
C PRO A 42 8.10 -11.19 -3.21
N ASN A 43 7.95 -10.48 -4.33
CA ASN A 43 7.74 -9.02 -4.38
C ASN A 43 6.29 -8.57 -4.60
N GLY A 44 5.43 -9.52 -4.93
CA GLY A 44 4.04 -9.28 -5.27
C GLY A 44 3.19 -10.46 -4.88
N VAL A 45 2.01 -10.18 -4.37
CA VAL A 45 0.97 -11.19 -4.11
C VAL A 45 -0.38 -10.63 -4.51
N ALA A 46 -1.24 -11.51 -5.01
CA ALA A 46 -2.62 -11.21 -5.33
C ALA A 46 -3.47 -12.41 -4.95
N ALA A 47 -4.73 -12.15 -4.61
CA ALA A 47 -5.67 -13.23 -4.32
C ALA A 47 -6.99 -13.02 -5.00
N GLU A 48 -7.45 -14.10 -5.59
CA GLU A 48 -8.65 -14.16 -6.40
C GLU A 48 -9.85 -14.22 -5.48
N GLY A 49 -10.70 -13.21 -5.54
CA GLY A 49 -11.83 -13.04 -4.65
C GLY A 49 -12.91 -14.09 -4.80
N SER A 50 -13.03 -14.76 -5.95
CA SER A 50 -14.04 -15.79 -6.20
C SER A 50 -13.65 -17.17 -5.64
N THR A 51 -12.36 -17.49 -5.62
CA THR A 51 -11.85 -18.83 -5.22
C THR A 51 -11.00 -18.81 -3.96
N GLY A 52 -10.46 -17.65 -3.57
CA GLY A 52 -9.47 -17.49 -2.51
C GLY A 52 -8.07 -17.98 -2.89
N ASN A 53 -7.83 -18.37 -4.15
CA ASN A 53 -6.51 -18.74 -4.65
C ASN A 53 -5.53 -17.58 -4.54
N VAL A 54 -4.27 -17.93 -4.37
CA VAL A 54 -3.20 -16.96 -4.09
C VAL A 54 -2.08 -17.12 -5.08
N TYR A 55 -1.66 -16.00 -5.64
CA TYR A 55 -0.64 -15.94 -6.66
C TYR A 55 0.51 -15.09 -6.17
N VAL A 56 1.72 -15.57 -6.40
CA VAL A 56 2.90 -15.08 -5.71
C VAL A 56 4.04 -14.88 -6.69
N ALA A 57 4.50 -13.65 -6.83
CA ALA A 57 5.68 -13.32 -7.62
C ALA A 57 6.95 -13.59 -6.84
N ASP A 58 7.56 -14.76 -7.08
CA ASP A 58 8.80 -15.24 -6.50
C ASP A 58 10.01 -14.64 -7.24
N ASN A 59 10.30 -13.38 -6.91
CA ASN A 59 11.19 -12.49 -7.68
C ASN A 59 12.59 -13.06 -7.95
N GLY A 60 13.23 -13.55 -6.91
CA GLY A 60 14.59 -14.03 -6.89
C GLY A 60 14.74 -15.41 -7.51
N ASN A 61 13.67 -16.22 -7.52
CA ASN A 61 13.63 -17.47 -8.26
C ASN A 61 13.06 -17.29 -9.67
N ASN A 62 12.65 -16.08 -10.02
CA ASN A 62 12.07 -15.73 -11.32
C ASN A 62 10.90 -16.63 -11.70
N ARG A 63 9.91 -16.76 -10.83
CA ARG A 63 8.72 -17.60 -11.07
C ARG A 63 7.49 -17.06 -10.35
N ILE A 64 6.33 -17.61 -10.69
CA ILE A 64 5.09 -17.47 -9.90
C ILE A 64 4.76 -18.80 -9.26
N GLN A 65 4.22 -18.73 -8.05
CA GLN A 65 3.62 -19.90 -7.40
C GLN A 65 2.18 -19.60 -7.02
N LYS A 66 1.31 -20.59 -7.22
CA LYS A 66 -0.09 -20.57 -6.87
C LYS A 66 -0.35 -21.48 -5.68
N PHE A 67 -1.22 -21.00 -4.81
CA PHE A 67 -1.65 -21.70 -3.62
C PHE A 67 -3.16 -21.64 -3.48
N ASP A 68 -3.71 -22.61 -2.76
CA ASP A 68 -5.11 -22.56 -2.35
C ASP A 68 -5.30 -21.48 -1.28
N SER A 69 -6.55 -21.29 -0.87
CA SER A 69 -6.88 -20.29 0.13
C SER A 69 -6.29 -20.58 1.52
N ILE A 70 -5.63 -21.71 1.77
CA ILE A 70 -4.98 -22.00 3.06
C ILE A 70 -3.46 -22.14 2.94
N GLY A 71 -2.90 -21.93 1.75
CA GLY A 71 -1.47 -21.91 1.51
C GLY A 71 -0.87 -23.23 1.05
N THR A 72 -1.70 -24.22 0.74
CA THR A 72 -1.22 -25.45 0.11
C THR A 72 -0.71 -25.10 -1.28
N PHE A 73 0.52 -25.50 -1.58
CA PHE A 73 1.08 -25.35 -2.91
C PHE A 73 0.20 -26.08 -3.92
N ILE A 74 -0.28 -25.37 -4.94
CA ILE A 74 -1.05 -25.93 -6.04
C ILE A 74 -0.13 -26.17 -7.23
N THR A 75 0.58 -25.13 -7.65
CA THR A 75 1.41 -25.17 -8.85
C THR A 75 2.40 -24.00 -8.88
N LYS A 76 3.39 -24.07 -9.76
CA LYS A 76 4.31 -22.98 -10.08
C LYS A 76 4.55 -22.90 -11.57
N TRP A 77 4.97 -21.73 -12.01
CA TRP A 77 5.40 -21.52 -13.39
C TRP A 77 6.46 -20.44 -13.48
N GLY A 78 7.34 -20.59 -14.46
CA GLY A 78 8.41 -19.67 -14.79
C GLY A 78 9.78 -20.00 -14.21
N THR A 79 10.78 -19.46 -14.90
CA THR A 79 12.21 -19.62 -14.65
C THR A 79 12.94 -18.33 -15.01
N SER A 80 14.21 -18.20 -14.61
CA SER A 80 15.03 -17.04 -15.00
C SER A 80 15.19 -16.98 -16.52
N GLY A 81 14.94 -15.82 -17.11
CA GLY A 81 15.14 -15.61 -18.54
C GLY A 81 14.22 -14.53 -19.11
N SER A 82 14.10 -14.49 -20.42
CA SER A 82 13.35 -13.47 -21.16
C SER A 82 12.35 -14.04 -22.19
N ALA A 83 12.30 -15.37 -22.35
CA ALA A 83 11.28 -16.03 -23.17
C ALA A 83 9.90 -15.99 -22.47
N ASN A 84 8.85 -16.36 -23.19
CA ASN A 84 7.48 -16.35 -22.66
C ASN A 84 7.33 -17.30 -21.47
N GLY A 85 6.78 -16.81 -20.37
CA GLY A 85 6.68 -17.55 -19.12
C GLY A 85 7.95 -17.52 -18.26
N GLU A 86 9.08 -17.01 -18.76
CA GLU A 86 10.29 -16.75 -17.96
C GLU A 86 10.26 -15.34 -17.35
N PHE A 87 11.00 -15.09 -16.28
CA PHE A 87 11.03 -13.79 -15.62
C PHE A 87 12.45 -13.28 -15.32
N ASN A 88 12.55 -11.97 -15.10
CA ASN A 88 13.71 -11.28 -14.56
C ASN A 88 13.22 -10.30 -13.49
N LYS A 89 13.26 -10.79 -12.25
CA LYS A 89 12.81 -10.10 -11.04
C LYS A 89 11.34 -9.65 -11.14
N PRO A 90 10.38 -10.59 -11.21
CA PRO A 90 8.96 -10.25 -11.18
C PRO A 90 8.59 -9.52 -9.88
N GLY A 91 8.08 -8.30 -10.01
CA GLY A 91 7.67 -7.34 -8.98
C GLY A 91 6.24 -7.58 -8.48
N ARG A 92 5.30 -6.66 -8.74
CA ARG A 92 3.90 -6.81 -8.30
C ARG A 92 3.14 -7.85 -9.14
N VAL A 93 2.29 -8.64 -8.48
CA VAL A 93 1.27 -9.48 -9.14
C VAL A 93 -0.13 -8.94 -8.80
N ALA A 94 -1.05 -8.98 -9.75
CA ALA A 94 -2.48 -8.67 -9.59
C ALA A 94 -3.31 -9.85 -10.12
N VAL A 95 -4.56 -9.98 -9.68
CA VAL A 95 -5.46 -11.04 -10.16
C VAL A 95 -6.86 -10.47 -10.36
N GLU A 96 -7.50 -10.86 -11.45
CA GLU A 96 -8.86 -10.44 -11.76
C GLU A 96 -9.86 -11.41 -11.11
N ASP A 97 -10.72 -10.89 -10.23
CA ASP A 97 -11.68 -11.70 -9.46
C ASP A 97 -12.73 -12.42 -10.33
N THR A 98 -13.06 -11.90 -11.52
CA THR A 98 -14.09 -12.46 -12.41
C THR A 98 -13.61 -13.64 -13.25
N THR A 99 -12.31 -13.73 -13.56
CA THR A 99 -11.75 -14.76 -14.46
C THR A 99 -10.63 -15.59 -13.84
N GLY A 100 -10.06 -15.15 -12.72
CA GLY A 100 -8.92 -15.79 -12.07
C GLY A 100 -7.59 -15.62 -12.80
N ASN A 101 -7.57 -14.77 -13.84
CA ASN A 101 -6.36 -14.49 -14.58
C ASN A 101 -5.36 -13.71 -13.72
N VAL A 102 -4.08 -14.05 -13.87
CA VAL A 102 -2.98 -13.58 -13.04
C VAL A 102 -2.08 -12.67 -13.85
N TYR A 103 -1.62 -11.58 -13.25
CA TYR A 103 -0.85 -10.54 -13.89
C TYR A 103 0.42 -10.22 -13.16
N VAL A 104 1.57 -10.29 -13.81
CA VAL A 104 2.88 -10.24 -13.14
C VAL A 104 3.75 -9.16 -13.75
N ALA A 105 4.09 -8.11 -13.00
CA ALA A 105 5.09 -7.14 -13.44
C ALA A 105 6.46 -7.82 -13.43
N ASP A 106 7.03 -8.08 -14.59
CA ASP A 106 8.34 -8.68 -14.80
C ASP A 106 9.40 -7.55 -14.86
N THR A 107 9.81 -7.05 -13.70
CA THR A 107 10.37 -5.70 -13.51
C THR A 107 11.60 -5.35 -14.34
N TYR A 108 12.57 -6.26 -14.50
CA TYR A 108 13.82 -5.98 -15.25
C TYR A 108 13.89 -6.66 -16.61
N ASN A 109 12.92 -7.50 -16.95
CA ASN A 109 12.52 -7.61 -18.36
C ASN A 109 11.59 -6.46 -18.74
N HIS A 110 11.14 -5.71 -17.73
CA HIS A 110 10.28 -4.54 -17.72
C HIS A 110 8.92 -4.74 -18.40
N ARG A 111 8.47 -5.99 -18.46
CA ARG A 111 7.17 -6.39 -19.01
C ARG A 111 6.14 -6.58 -17.93
N ILE A 112 4.88 -6.74 -18.30
CA ILE A 112 3.96 -7.50 -17.46
C ILE A 112 3.71 -8.86 -18.16
N GLN A 113 3.27 -9.90 -17.45
CA GLN A 113 2.88 -11.19 -18.04
C GLN A 113 1.55 -11.67 -17.47
N LYS A 114 0.66 -12.16 -18.35
CA LYS A 114 -0.66 -12.71 -18.03
C LYS A 114 -0.63 -14.24 -18.08
N PHE A 115 -1.17 -14.86 -17.04
CA PHE A 115 -1.30 -16.30 -16.91
C PHE A 115 -2.75 -16.68 -16.60
N ASP A 116 -3.14 -17.87 -17.03
CA ASP A 116 -4.37 -18.47 -16.54
C ASP A 116 -4.21 -18.86 -15.08
N SER A 117 -5.30 -19.23 -14.44
CA SER A 117 -5.29 -19.65 -13.05
C SER A 117 -4.47 -20.93 -12.82
N SER A 118 -4.04 -21.69 -13.83
CA SER A 118 -3.19 -22.87 -13.70
C SER A 118 -1.70 -22.58 -13.93
N GLY A 119 -1.35 -21.33 -14.25
CA GLY A 119 0.01 -20.95 -14.61
C GLY A 119 0.38 -21.21 -16.06
N GLY A 120 -0.59 -21.64 -16.87
CA GLY A 120 -0.45 -21.62 -18.31
C GLY A 120 -0.20 -20.19 -18.75
N PHE A 121 0.95 -19.96 -19.38
CA PHE A 121 1.21 -18.68 -20.02
C PHE A 121 0.10 -18.44 -21.05
N ILE A 122 -0.79 -17.49 -20.75
CA ILE A 122 -1.79 -17.04 -21.72
C ILE A 122 -1.06 -16.12 -22.70
N LYS A 123 -0.33 -15.14 -22.17
CA LYS A 123 0.17 -14.01 -22.96
C LYS A 123 1.16 -13.15 -22.17
N ASN A 124 2.18 -12.57 -22.83
CA ASN A 124 2.93 -11.45 -22.26
C ASN A 124 1.98 -10.27 -22.14
N TRP A 125 1.88 -9.71 -20.96
CA TRP A 125 1.20 -8.47 -20.75
C TRP A 125 2.22 -7.35 -21.03
N GLU A 126 2.53 -7.19 -22.31
CA GLU A 126 3.49 -6.25 -22.90
C GLU A 126 4.04 -5.17 -21.96
N GLY A 127 5.36 -5.25 -21.75
CA GLY A 127 6.20 -4.14 -21.39
C GLY A 127 7.65 -4.54 -21.68
N SER A 128 8.58 -3.62 -21.60
CA SER A 128 10.00 -3.88 -21.44
C SER A 128 10.66 -2.56 -21.05
N TYR A 129 12.00 -2.50 -20.93
CA TYR A 129 12.61 -1.27 -20.47
C TYR A 129 12.31 -0.28 -21.55
N GLY A 130 11.93 0.91 -21.14
CA GLY A 130 11.78 1.98 -22.08
C GLY A 130 10.35 2.48 -22.11
N ILE A 131 9.96 2.89 -23.30
CA ILE A 131 9.05 4.02 -23.47
C ILE A 131 7.77 3.64 -24.23
N GLY A 132 7.65 2.41 -24.72
CA GLY A 132 6.46 1.86 -25.38
C GLY A 132 5.27 1.67 -24.43
N ASP A 133 4.11 1.29 -24.96
CA ASP A 133 2.94 0.96 -24.15
C ASP A 133 3.22 -0.25 -23.25
N GLY A 134 2.86 -0.13 -21.97
CA GLY A 134 3.10 -1.15 -20.95
C GLY A 134 4.57 -1.34 -20.55
N GLN A 135 5.52 -0.63 -21.17
CA GLN A 135 6.94 -0.55 -20.78
C GLN A 135 7.14 0.35 -19.54
N PHE A 136 8.24 0.26 -18.78
CA PHE A 136 8.40 1.11 -17.58
C PHE A 136 9.83 1.58 -17.32
N SER A 137 9.93 2.70 -16.59
CA SER A 137 11.16 3.29 -16.05
C SER A 137 10.87 3.93 -14.69
N ASN A 138 11.33 3.31 -13.60
CA ASN A 138 11.14 3.76 -12.22
C ASN A 138 9.66 4.06 -11.83
N PRO A 139 8.74 3.09 -11.95
CA PRO A 139 7.36 3.28 -11.47
C PRO A 139 7.31 3.50 -9.94
N ASN A 140 6.50 4.47 -9.46
CA ASN A 140 6.44 4.92 -8.06
C ASN A 140 5.03 4.84 -7.44
N GLY A 141 4.12 5.76 -7.79
CA GLY A 141 2.74 5.76 -7.29
C GLY A 141 1.89 4.67 -7.94
N VAL A 142 0.97 4.07 -7.18
CA VAL A 142 -0.04 3.12 -7.70
C VAL A 142 -1.39 3.39 -7.05
N ALA A 143 -2.47 3.33 -7.84
CA ALA A 143 -3.85 3.39 -7.37
C ALA A 143 -4.68 2.30 -8.07
N ALA A 144 -5.70 1.76 -7.40
CA ALA A 144 -6.61 0.76 -7.95
C ALA A 144 -8.05 1.24 -7.83
N GLU A 145 -8.82 1.09 -8.90
CA GLU A 145 -10.24 1.44 -8.93
C GLU A 145 -11.08 0.26 -8.46
N SER A 146 -11.79 0.45 -7.35
CA SER A 146 -12.46 -0.64 -6.63
C SER A 146 -13.60 -1.29 -7.43
N SER A 147 -14.22 -0.55 -8.35
CA SER A 147 -15.38 -1.00 -9.13
C SER A 147 -15.02 -1.83 -10.38
N THR A 148 -13.85 -1.59 -10.98
CA THR A 148 -13.44 -2.19 -12.26
C THR A 148 -12.20 -3.08 -12.14
N GLY A 149 -11.44 -2.93 -11.05
CA GLY A 149 -10.12 -3.54 -10.90
C GLY A 149 -9.05 -2.90 -11.80
N ASN A 150 -9.33 -1.76 -12.42
CA ASN A 150 -8.32 -1.04 -13.19
C ASN A 150 -7.19 -0.56 -12.28
N VAL A 151 -5.97 -0.60 -12.80
CA VAL A 151 -4.77 -0.19 -12.08
C VAL A 151 -4.10 0.98 -12.78
N TYR A 152 -3.70 1.96 -11.99
CA TYR A 152 -3.03 3.18 -12.44
C TYR A 152 -1.64 3.22 -11.83
N VAL A 153 -0.62 3.43 -12.66
CA VAL A 153 0.78 3.45 -12.24
C VAL A 153 1.42 4.76 -12.68
N ALA A 154 2.00 5.49 -11.74
CA ALA A 154 2.90 6.59 -12.03
C ALA A 154 4.27 6.05 -12.42
N ASP A 155 4.54 6.02 -13.71
CA ASP A 155 5.79 5.60 -14.33
C ASP A 155 6.76 6.79 -14.36
N SER A 156 7.31 7.12 -13.19
CA SER A 156 7.93 8.42 -12.90
C SER A 156 9.12 8.74 -13.80
N GLY A 157 9.96 7.75 -14.09
CA GLY A 157 11.13 7.91 -14.97
C GLY A 157 10.76 8.04 -16.44
N ASN A 158 9.57 7.59 -16.84
CA ASN A 158 9.02 7.82 -18.18
C ASN A 158 8.02 8.99 -18.23
N HIS A 159 7.83 9.72 -17.12
CA HIS A 159 6.99 10.92 -17.09
C HIS A 159 5.54 10.67 -17.52
N ARG A 160 4.95 9.57 -17.06
CA ARG A 160 3.60 9.17 -17.49
C ARG A 160 2.82 8.42 -16.43
N ILE A 161 1.52 8.36 -16.63
CA ILE A 161 0.63 7.41 -15.97
C ILE A 161 0.24 6.35 -16.98
N GLN A 162 0.27 5.09 -16.57
CA GLN A 162 -0.27 4.00 -17.37
C GLN A 162 -1.45 3.37 -16.64
N LYS A 163 -2.52 3.16 -17.41
CA LYS A 163 -3.74 2.49 -16.97
C LYS A 163 -3.85 1.14 -17.64
N PHE A 164 -4.23 0.19 -16.81
CA PHE A 164 -4.32 -1.20 -17.17
C PHE A 164 -5.66 -1.73 -16.73
N ASN A 165 -6.26 -2.60 -17.54
CA ASN A 165 -7.50 -3.23 -17.15
C ASN A 165 -7.21 -4.23 -16.04
N SER A 166 -8.27 -4.74 -15.42
CA SER A 166 -8.21 -5.91 -14.55
C SER A 166 -7.46 -7.04 -15.22
N ILE A 167 -7.57 -7.18 -16.56
CA ILE A 167 -6.82 -8.17 -17.34
C ILE A 167 -5.39 -7.80 -17.72
N GLY A 168 -4.90 -6.79 -17.05
CA GLY A 168 -3.69 -6.16 -17.36
C GLY A 168 -3.66 -5.38 -18.66
N GLY A 169 -4.00 -6.00 -19.79
CA GLY A 169 -3.98 -5.40 -21.13
C GLY A 169 -4.00 -3.88 -21.09
N PHE A 170 -2.88 -3.29 -21.51
CA PHE A 170 -2.71 -1.85 -21.57
C PHE A 170 -3.99 -1.23 -22.10
N ILE A 171 -4.68 -0.47 -21.25
CA ILE A 171 -5.88 0.25 -21.69
C ILE A 171 -5.38 1.49 -22.40
N THR A 172 -4.54 2.25 -21.68
CA THR A 172 -4.11 3.55 -22.13
C THR A 172 -2.95 4.03 -21.27
N LYS A 173 -2.26 5.05 -21.76
CA LYS A 173 -1.36 5.88 -20.99
C LYS A 173 -1.59 7.31 -21.35
N TRP A 174 -1.17 8.17 -20.45
CA TRP A 174 -1.09 9.59 -20.68
C TRP A 174 0.15 10.12 -19.99
N GLY A 175 0.70 11.21 -20.49
CA GLY A 175 2.09 11.59 -20.27
C GLY A 175 2.93 11.23 -21.47
N SER A 176 3.13 12.21 -22.35
CA SER A 176 3.94 12.12 -23.58
C SER A 176 5.45 12.27 -23.31
N GLY A 177 5.86 12.50 -22.06
CA GLY A 177 7.24 12.76 -21.68
C GLY A 177 7.37 13.93 -20.70
N PRO A 178 8.61 14.33 -20.36
CA PRO A 178 8.87 15.54 -19.58
C PRO A 178 8.32 16.75 -20.31
N GLY A 179 7.31 17.40 -19.72
CA GLY A 179 6.66 18.54 -20.36
C GLY A 179 5.73 19.29 -19.42
N THR A 180 5.24 20.44 -19.85
CA THR A 180 4.43 21.37 -19.05
C THR A 180 3.04 21.59 -19.62
N ASP A 181 2.66 20.92 -20.72
CA ASP A 181 1.32 21.01 -21.28
C ASP A 181 0.32 20.12 -20.53
N ASN A 182 -0.95 20.18 -20.94
CA ASN A 182 -2.02 19.37 -20.35
C ASN A 182 -1.77 17.88 -20.62
N GLY A 183 -1.74 17.07 -19.56
CA GLY A 183 -1.48 15.64 -19.68
C GLY A 183 -0.01 15.26 -19.85
N GLU A 184 0.92 16.22 -19.85
CA GLU A 184 2.36 15.96 -19.76
C GLU A 184 2.82 16.00 -18.30
N PHE A 185 3.86 15.26 -17.94
CA PHE A 185 4.32 15.22 -16.56
C PHE A 185 5.82 15.47 -16.44
N ASN A 186 6.26 15.94 -15.28
CA ASN A 186 7.64 15.95 -14.88
C ASN A 186 7.81 15.18 -13.57
N GLN A 187 8.24 13.92 -13.67
CA GLN A 187 8.41 13.00 -12.53
C GLN A 187 7.16 12.91 -11.64
N PRO A 188 6.02 12.42 -12.17
CA PRO A 188 4.81 12.27 -11.37
C PRO A 188 5.09 11.32 -10.19
N GLN A 189 4.68 11.72 -8.97
CA GLN A 189 4.98 10.99 -7.73
C GLN A 189 3.73 10.31 -7.17
N GLY A 190 2.73 11.09 -6.77
CA GLY A 190 1.48 10.59 -6.21
C GLY A 190 0.41 10.38 -7.28
N VAL A 191 -0.37 9.31 -7.15
CA VAL A 191 -1.59 9.06 -7.93
C VAL A 191 -2.71 8.61 -6.98
N ALA A 192 -3.91 9.16 -7.15
CA ALA A 192 -5.11 8.78 -6.41
C ALA A 192 -6.28 8.62 -7.38
N VAL A 193 -7.25 7.76 -7.04
CA VAL A 193 -8.48 7.57 -7.81
C VAL A 193 -9.68 7.86 -6.94
N ASP A 194 -10.61 8.66 -7.45
CA ASP A 194 -11.93 8.86 -6.84
C ASP A 194 -12.79 7.65 -7.20
N ASN A 195 -13.08 6.81 -6.21
CA ASN A 195 -13.83 5.56 -6.42
C ASN A 195 -15.29 5.78 -6.85
N ASN A 196 -15.86 6.97 -6.66
CA ASN A 196 -17.23 7.26 -7.08
C ASN A 196 -17.30 7.63 -8.57
N THR A 197 -16.24 8.25 -9.10
CA THR A 197 -16.24 8.80 -10.46
C THR A 197 -15.26 8.13 -11.41
N GLY A 198 -14.29 7.38 -10.87
CA GLY A 198 -13.14 6.86 -11.61
C GLY A 198 -12.13 7.93 -12.05
N ASN A 199 -12.28 9.17 -11.58
CA ASN A 199 -11.34 10.25 -11.89
C ASN A 199 -9.99 10.01 -11.20
N VAL A 200 -8.91 10.29 -11.92
CA VAL A 200 -7.54 10.07 -11.47
C VAL A 200 -6.86 11.41 -11.22
N TYR A 201 -6.29 11.57 -10.03
CA TYR A 201 -5.54 12.75 -9.63
C TYR A 201 -4.06 12.41 -9.53
N VAL A 202 -3.20 13.27 -10.09
CA VAL A 202 -1.77 13.03 -10.19
C VAL A 202 -1.02 14.23 -9.64
N ALA A 203 -0.13 13.98 -8.68
CA ALA A 203 0.84 14.97 -8.22
C ALA A 203 2.02 15.02 -9.20
N ASP A 204 1.98 16.02 -10.08
CA ASP A 204 2.99 16.29 -11.09
C ASP A 204 4.13 17.11 -10.49
N ASN A 205 4.96 16.41 -9.72
CA ASN A 205 5.91 16.97 -8.76
C ASN A 205 6.85 18.02 -9.39
N GLY A 206 7.54 17.66 -10.47
CA GLY A 206 8.51 18.53 -11.13
C GLY A 206 7.88 19.77 -11.79
N ASN A 207 6.57 19.76 -12.00
CA ASN A 207 5.82 20.90 -12.57
C ASN A 207 5.04 21.70 -11.52
N ASN A 208 5.13 21.35 -10.25
CA ASN A 208 4.45 22.06 -9.15
C ASN A 208 2.93 22.18 -9.35
N ARG A 209 2.27 21.09 -9.76
CA ARG A 209 0.83 21.10 -10.05
C ARG A 209 0.16 19.77 -9.77
N ILE A 210 -1.17 19.79 -9.70
CA ILE A 210 -2.01 18.60 -9.73
C ILE A 210 -2.72 18.54 -11.07
N GLN A 211 -2.83 17.34 -11.63
CA GLN A 211 -3.61 17.09 -12.83
C GLN A 211 -4.69 16.05 -12.55
N LYS A 212 -5.90 16.32 -13.06
CA LYS A 212 -7.06 15.44 -12.98
C LYS A 212 -7.36 14.88 -14.37
N PHE A 213 -7.60 13.59 -14.43
CA PHE A 213 -7.95 12.84 -15.62
C PHE A 213 -9.25 12.08 -15.39
N ASN A 214 -10.00 11.83 -16.45
CA ASN A 214 -11.07 10.85 -16.37
C ASN A 214 -10.49 9.43 -16.35
N SER A 215 -11.35 8.44 -16.19
CA SER A 215 -10.96 7.03 -16.23
C SER A 215 -10.33 6.60 -17.57
N ASN A 216 -10.48 7.36 -18.66
CA ASN A 216 -9.84 7.09 -19.95
C ASN A 216 -8.48 7.77 -20.11
N GLY A 217 -7.98 8.47 -19.09
CA GLY A 217 -6.73 9.22 -19.17
C GLY A 217 -6.84 10.55 -19.91
N ASN A 218 -8.04 10.98 -20.28
CA ASN A 218 -8.22 12.29 -20.87
C ASN A 218 -8.06 13.34 -19.79
N PHE A 219 -7.23 14.33 -20.09
CA PHE A 219 -7.08 15.51 -19.26
C PHE A 219 -8.44 16.17 -19.02
N ILE A 220 -8.79 16.35 -17.76
CA ILE A 220 -9.98 17.13 -17.38
C ILE A 220 -9.54 18.54 -17.04
N LEU A 221 -8.63 18.68 -16.08
CA LEU A 221 -8.16 19.96 -15.59
C LEU A 221 -6.82 19.80 -14.87
N LYS A 222 -6.12 20.93 -14.70
CA LYS A 222 -4.96 21.05 -13.83
C LYS A 222 -5.06 22.32 -13.03
N TRP A 223 -4.42 22.32 -11.89
CA TRP A 223 -4.26 23.53 -11.11
C TRP A 223 -2.91 23.53 -10.42
N GLY A 224 -2.46 24.75 -10.17
CA GLY A 224 -1.22 25.05 -9.48
C GLY A 224 -0.04 25.37 -10.38
N THR A 225 0.85 26.13 -9.76
CA THR A 225 2.09 26.68 -10.28
C THR A 225 3.09 26.72 -9.15
N ASN A 226 4.38 26.93 -9.43
CA ASN A 226 5.33 27.20 -8.37
C ASN A 226 4.94 28.47 -7.58
N GLY A 227 5.04 28.43 -6.26
CA GLY A 227 4.82 29.59 -5.39
C GLY A 227 4.20 29.23 -4.05
N THR A 228 3.81 30.23 -3.26
CA THR A 228 3.29 30.10 -1.89
C THR A 228 1.84 30.60 -1.74
N GLY A 229 1.22 31.10 -2.81
CA GLY A 229 -0.19 31.51 -2.82
C GLY A 229 -1.16 30.33 -2.78
N ASP A 230 -2.46 30.62 -2.68
CA ASP A 230 -3.51 29.60 -2.74
C ASP A 230 -3.50 28.90 -4.10
N GLY A 231 -3.52 27.56 -4.07
CA GLY A 231 -3.37 26.75 -5.28
C GLY A 231 -1.95 26.67 -5.84
N GLN A 232 -0.98 27.42 -5.32
CA GLN A 232 0.43 27.29 -5.73
C GLN A 232 1.16 26.22 -4.90
N PHE A 233 2.15 25.54 -5.46
CA PHE A 233 2.84 24.41 -4.83
C PHE A 233 4.37 24.52 -4.93
N ASN A 234 5.09 23.77 -4.09
CA ASN A 234 6.56 23.71 -4.11
C ASN A 234 7.10 22.42 -3.49
N PRO A 235 7.58 21.46 -4.30
CA PRO A 235 6.72 20.70 -5.17
C PRO A 235 5.70 19.84 -4.38
N PRO A 236 4.52 19.54 -4.96
CA PRO A 236 3.54 18.66 -4.34
C PRO A 236 4.05 17.23 -4.37
N GLN A 237 3.95 16.52 -3.24
CA GLN A 237 4.51 15.18 -3.11
C GLN A 237 3.44 14.08 -3.15
N ALA A 238 2.26 14.37 -2.62
CA ALA A 238 1.16 13.43 -2.54
C ALA A 238 -0.18 14.12 -2.83
N VAL A 239 -1.13 13.31 -3.29
CA VAL A 239 -2.52 13.69 -3.48
C VAL A 239 -3.41 12.60 -2.90
N ALA A 240 -4.46 12.99 -2.19
CA ALA A 240 -5.53 12.12 -1.72
C ALA A 240 -6.89 12.73 -2.09
N VAL A 241 -7.91 11.89 -2.24
CA VAL A 241 -9.27 12.32 -2.56
C VAL A 241 -10.23 11.66 -1.58
N ASP A 242 -11.19 12.43 -1.06
CA ASP A 242 -12.23 11.91 -0.18
C ASP A 242 -13.48 11.46 -0.96
N ASN A 243 -14.38 10.74 -0.28
CA ASN A 243 -15.62 10.25 -0.89
C ASN A 243 -16.62 11.33 -1.31
N THR A 244 -16.35 12.61 -1.02
CA THR A 244 -17.13 13.75 -1.52
C THR A 244 -16.45 14.45 -2.70
N GLY A 245 -15.28 13.96 -3.11
CA GLY A 245 -14.48 14.48 -4.21
C GLY A 245 -13.57 15.65 -3.83
N ASN A 246 -13.37 15.97 -2.54
CA ASN A 246 -12.36 16.96 -2.17
C ASN A 246 -10.96 16.38 -2.32
N VAL A 247 -10.04 17.22 -2.80
CA VAL A 247 -8.67 16.83 -3.10
C VAL A 247 -7.73 17.48 -2.09
N TYR A 248 -6.88 16.66 -1.48
CA TYR A 248 -5.92 17.07 -0.46
C TYR A 248 -4.51 16.92 -1.00
N VAL A 249 -3.71 17.98 -0.90
CA VAL A 249 -2.37 18.04 -1.46
C VAL A 249 -1.36 18.35 -0.36
N ALA A 250 -0.36 17.47 -0.24
CA ALA A 250 0.80 17.74 0.60
C ALA A 250 1.81 18.60 -0.17
N ASP A 251 1.92 19.86 0.23
CA ASP A 251 2.74 20.88 -0.41
C ASP A 251 4.09 20.98 0.32
N TYR A 252 5.01 20.11 -0.10
CA TYR A 252 6.15 19.67 0.71
C TYR A 252 7.05 20.81 1.19
N ASN A 253 7.68 21.58 0.30
CA ASN A 253 8.57 22.70 0.68
C ASN A 253 7.82 23.98 1.09
N ASN A 254 6.49 24.04 0.93
CA ASN A 254 5.69 25.12 1.52
C ASN A 254 5.14 24.76 2.89
N HIS A 255 5.49 23.60 3.44
CA HIS A 255 5.20 23.24 4.83
C HIS A 255 3.69 23.35 5.18
N ARG A 256 2.83 22.89 4.28
CA ARG A 256 1.37 23.03 4.42
C ARG A 256 0.58 21.93 3.72
N ILE A 257 -0.70 21.85 4.04
CA ILE A 257 -1.69 21.10 3.28
C ILE A 257 -2.66 22.07 2.63
N GLN A 258 -3.06 21.77 1.41
CA GLN A 258 -4.12 22.50 0.71
C GLN A 258 -5.24 21.55 0.33
N LYS A 259 -6.48 22.02 0.49
CA LYS A 259 -7.72 21.32 0.14
C LYS A 259 -8.40 22.04 -1.02
N PHE A 260 -8.86 21.27 -1.98
CA PHE A 260 -9.53 21.74 -3.19
C PHE A 260 -10.84 20.98 -3.39
N ASP A 261 -11.76 21.58 -4.12
CA ASP A 261 -12.89 20.84 -4.65
C ASP A 261 -12.44 19.96 -5.84
N SER A 262 -13.36 19.13 -6.34
CA SER A 262 -13.09 18.25 -7.48
C SER A 262 -12.81 18.99 -8.79
N ASN A 263 -13.03 20.30 -8.85
CA ASN A 263 -12.73 21.18 -9.99
C ASN A 263 -11.39 21.94 -9.83
N GLY A 264 -10.63 21.66 -8.78
CA GLY A 264 -9.37 22.35 -8.47
C GLY A 264 -9.57 23.74 -7.88
N GLY A 265 -10.81 24.10 -7.52
CA GLY A 265 -11.12 25.31 -6.78
C GLY A 265 -10.53 25.24 -5.37
N PHE A 266 -9.72 26.24 -5.01
CA PHE A 266 -9.17 26.32 -3.66
C PHE A 266 -10.29 26.43 -2.63
N ILE A 267 -10.29 25.54 -1.64
CA ILE A 267 -11.24 25.60 -0.52
C ILE A 267 -10.55 26.24 0.68
N LEU A 268 -9.45 25.65 1.13
CA LEU A 268 -8.70 26.11 2.29
C LEU A 268 -7.28 25.53 2.31
N LYS A 269 -6.44 26.11 3.16
CA LYS A 269 -5.12 25.60 3.50
C LYS A 269 -4.87 25.77 4.99
N TRP A 270 -3.95 24.98 5.52
CA TRP A 270 -3.50 25.13 6.89
C TRP A 270 -2.02 24.77 7.02
N GLY A 271 -1.42 25.30 8.07
CA GLY A 271 0.01 25.38 8.30
C GLY A 271 0.32 26.59 9.19
N ARG A 272 1.60 26.91 9.35
CA ARG A 272 2.01 28.11 10.11
C ARG A 272 1.38 29.37 9.51
N ASN A 273 0.87 30.24 10.38
CA ASN A 273 0.17 31.48 10.00
C ASN A 273 -0.91 31.28 8.92
N GLY A 274 -1.68 30.20 9.00
CA GLY A 274 -2.68 29.86 7.98
C GLY A 274 -2.09 29.32 6.68
N GLY A 275 -0.93 28.66 6.74
CA GLY A 275 -0.27 28.05 5.58
C GLY A 275 0.44 29.05 4.67
N ASP A 276 1.13 30.03 5.25
CA ASP A 276 1.87 31.09 4.54
C ASP A 276 3.11 30.60 3.76
N GLY A 277 3.46 29.33 3.88
CA GLY A 277 4.63 28.73 3.26
C GLY A 277 5.82 28.56 4.21
N THR A 278 5.74 29.09 5.43
CA THR A 278 6.83 29.00 6.41
C THR A 278 6.74 27.73 7.24
N SER A 279 7.89 27.15 7.58
CA SER A 279 7.94 26.01 8.48
C SER A 279 7.57 26.42 9.91
N GLY A 280 6.89 25.54 10.62
CA GLY A 280 6.58 25.71 12.03
C GLY A 280 6.53 24.38 12.76
N SER A 281 6.35 24.44 14.08
CA SER A 281 6.33 23.27 14.96
C SER A 281 5.20 23.31 16.00
N ALA A 282 4.39 24.38 16.04
CA ALA A 282 3.18 24.41 16.86
C ALA A 282 2.08 23.50 16.27
N ASN A 283 0.98 23.33 16.99
CA ASN A 283 -0.14 22.51 16.52
C ASN A 283 -0.75 23.12 15.25
N GLY A 284 -0.94 22.30 14.22
CA GLY A 284 -1.41 22.75 12.91
C GLY A 284 -0.36 23.43 12.04
N GLU A 285 0.89 23.52 12.50
CA GLU A 285 2.04 23.94 11.69
C GLU A 285 2.80 22.71 11.18
N PHE A 286 3.49 22.81 10.05
CA PHE A 286 4.26 21.70 9.50
C PHE A 286 5.71 22.07 9.21
N ASN A 287 6.52 21.04 9.05
CA ASN A 287 7.83 21.10 8.46
C ASN A 287 7.96 19.96 7.43
N LYS A 288 7.81 20.25 6.14
CA LYS A 288 7.96 19.30 5.04
C LYS A 288 6.99 18.11 5.10
N PRO A 289 5.66 18.35 5.10
CA PRO A 289 4.69 17.27 5.20
C PRO A 289 4.83 16.29 4.03
N GLY A 290 4.91 14.99 4.34
CA GLY A 290 5.12 13.91 3.38
C GLY A 290 3.83 13.52 2.65
N ARG A 291 3.26 12.35 2.98
CA ARG A 291 1.96 11.93 2.47
C ARG A 291 0.81 12.45 3.35
N VAL A 292 -0.37 12.48 2.74
CA VAL A 292 -1.66 12.81 3.36
C VAL A 292 -2.63 11.67 3.10
N ALA A 293 -3.46 11.34 4.08
CA ALA A 293 -4.56 10.38 3.97
C ALA A 293 -5.85 10.98 4.51
N VAL A 294 -6.98 10.53 3.97
CA VAL A 294 -8.31 10.97 4.39
C VAL A 294 -9.13 9.75 4.78
N GLU A 295 -9.77 9.81 5.94
CA GLU A 295 -10.64 8.77 6.43
C GLU A 295 -12.04 8.92 5.83
N ASP A 296 -12.47 7.90 5.09
CA ASP A 296 -13.73 7.90 4.33
C ASP A 296 -15.00 8.12 5.18
N THR A 297 -14.98 7.64 6.44
CA THR A 297 -16.16 7.65 7.31
C THR A 297 -16.40 9.00 7.99
N THR A 298 -15.33 9.73 8.30
CA THR A 298 -15.39 10.97 9.09
C THR A 298 -14.91 12.19 8.33
N GLY A 299 -14.15 12.00 7.26
CA GLY A 299 -13.41 13.06 6.56
C GLY A 299 -12.20 13.59 7.33
N ASN A 300 -11.77 12.90 8.40
CA ASN A 300 -10.55 13.28 9.12
C ASN A 300 -9.32 13.16 8.24
N VAL A 301 -8.41 14.10 8.39
CA VAL A 301 -7.18 14.20 7.58
C VAL A 301 -5.98 13.88 8.44
N TYR A 302 -5.14 12.97 7.97
CA TYR A 302 -3.91 12.55 8.65
C TYR A 302 -2.71 12.99 7.83
N VAL A 303 -1.76 13.66 8.47
CA VAL A 303 -0.59 14.24 7.81
C VAL A 303 0.68 13.76 8.49
N ALA A 304 1.59 13.19 7.69
CA ALA A 304 2.94 12.89 8.12
C ALA A 304 3.81 14.16 8.11
N ASP A 305 3.98 14.79 9.28
CA ASP A 305 4.77 16.01 9.44
C ASP A 305 6.26 15.67 9.58
N ASN A 306 6.88 15.34 8.44
CA ASN A 306 8.18 14.70 8.34
C ASN A 306 9.28 15.38 9.16
N GLY A 307 9.48 16.67 8.96
CA GLY A 307 10.54 17.45 9.59
C GLY A 307 10.31 17.72 11.07
N ASN A 308 9.09 17.52 11.57
CA ASN A 308 8.76 17.63 13.00
C ASN A 308 8.63 16.27 13.69
N ASN A 309 8.80 15.16 12.94
CA ASN A 309 8.75 13.79 13.47
C ASN A 309 7.46 13.48 14.23
N ARG A 310 6.32 13.79 13.62
CA ARG A 310 5.00 13.56 14.22
C ARG A 310 3.93 13.30 13.17
N ILE A 311 2.80 12.75 13.60
CA ILE A 311 1.55 12.78 12.84
C ILE A 311 0.64 13.82 13.43
N GLN A 312 -0.07 14.53 12.56
CA GLN A 312 -1.15 15.44 12.96
C GLN A 312 -2.45 15.00 12.32
N LYS A 313 -3.52 15.03 13.11
CA LYS A 313 -4.89 14.73 12.71
C LYS A 313 -5.71 16.02 12.72
N PHE A 314 -6.49 16.20 11.66
CA PHE A 314 -7.36 17.36 11.46
C PHE A 314 -8.77 16.90 11.12
N ASP A 315 -9.75 17.77 11.38
CA ASP A 315 -11.08 17.58 10.79
C ASP A 315 -11.06 17.94 9.29
N SER A 316 -12.21 17.78 8.64
CA SER A 316 -12.35 18.04 7.21
C SER A 316 -12.21 19.52 6.82
N ILE A 317 -12.18 20.45 7.78
CA ILE A 317 -11.96 21.90 7.58
C ILE A 317 -10.57 22.37 8.03
N GLY A 318 -9.67 21.46 8.39
CA GLY A 318 -8.29 21.78 8.75
C GLY A 318 -8.11 22.24 10.20
N THR A 319 -9.12 22.10 11.06
CA THR A 319 -8.98 22.33 12.50
C THR A 319 -8.11 21.23 13.09
N PHE A 320 -7.09 21.63 13.83
CA PHE A 320 -6.25 20.68 14.57
C PHE A 320 -7.08 19.90 15.59
N ILE A 321 -7.08 18.56 15.49
CA ILE A 321 -7.73 17.68 16.47
C ILE A 321 -6.71 17.21 17.49
N THR A 322 -5.66 16.54 17.02
CA THR A 322 -4.63 15.95 17.88
C THR A 322 -3.33 15.73 17.11
N LYS A 323 -2.27 15.44 17.84
CA LYS A 323 -0.98 15.00 17.30
C LYS A 323 -0.39 13.94 18.20
N TRP A 324 0.47 13.12 17.62
CA TRP A 324 1.31 12.23 18.37
C TRP A 324 2.70 12.13 17.75
N GLY A 325 3.64 11.82 18.62
CA GLY A 325 5.03 11.58 18.31
C GLY A 325 6.00 12.73 18.51
N SER A 326 7.26 12.34 18.56
CA SER A 326 8.44 13.14 18.81
C SER A 326 9.65 12.45 18.18
N TYR A 327 10.77 13.15 18.00
CA TYR A 327 11.97 12.54 17.44
C TYR A 327 12.49 11.37 18.31
N GLY A 328 12.71 10.21 17.71
CA GLY A 328 13.30 9.07 18.41
C GLY A 328 12.99 7.71 17.80
N THR A 329 13.33 6.66 18.52
CA THR A 329 13.18 5.26 18.11
C THR A 329 12.24 4.48 19.03
N GLY A 330 11.72 5.10 20.09
CA GLY A 330 10.71 4.51 20.98
C GLY A 330 9.33 4.34 20.32
N ASP A 331 8.41 3.76 21.06
CA ASP A 331 7.00 3.63 20.65
C ASP A 331 6.34 5.01 20.58
N GLY A 332 5.66 5.28 19.47
CA GLY A 332 5.10 6.59 19.18
C GLY A 332 6.13 7.68 18.84
N GLN A 333 7.43 7.43 18.93
CA GLN A 333 8.46 8.35 18.43
C GLN A 333 8.76 8.09 16.96
N PHE A 334 9.13 9.11 16.19
CA PHE A 334 9.39 9.00 14.76
C PHE A 334 10.79 9.47 14.36
N ARG A 335 11.34 8.90 13.27
CA ARG A 335 12.37 9.55 12.44
C ARG A 335 11.93 9.54 10.98
N GLY A 336 11.71 10.73 10.44
CA GLY A 336 11.26 10.91 9.06
C GLY A 336 9.94 10.19 8.75
N PRO A 337 8.85 10.42 9.52
CA PRO A 337 7.54 9.89 9.14
C PRO A 337 7.17 10.45 7.77
N TYR A 338 6.79 9.59 6.82
CA TYR A 338 6.63 9.98 5.42
C TYR A 338 5.32 9.46 4.83
N GLY A 339 5.11 8.15 4.85
CA GLY A 339 3.82 7.56 4.44
C GLY A 339 2.83 7.57 5.58
N VAL A 340 1.56 7.87 5.29
CA VAL A 340 0.44 7.69 6.22
C VAL A 340 -0.78 7.17 5.47
N THR A 341 -1.52 6.25 6.08
CA THR A 341 -2.85 5.79 5.62
C THR A 341 -3.73 5.48 6.83
N VAL A 342 -5.03 5.37 6.60
CA VAL A 342 -6.04 5.12 7.62
C VAL A 342 -7.00 4.04 7.13
N ASP A 343 -7.31 3.07 7.99
CA ASP A 343 -8.27 2.02 7.65
C ASP A 343 -9.72 2.43 7.96
N ASN A 344 -10.66 1.61 7.52
CA ASN A 344 -12.10 1.81 7.75
C ASN A 344 -12.52 1.76 9.23
N THR A 345 -11.61 1.34 10.13
CA THR A 345 -11.83 1.34 11.58
C THR A 345 -11.15 2.52 12.29
N GLY A 346 -10.48 3.39 11.53
CA GLY A 346 -9.81 4.58 12.02
C GLY A 346 -8.41 4.33 12.59
N ASN A 347 -7.79 3.16 12.36
CA ASN A 347 -6.39 2.98 12.73
C ASN A 347 -5.49 3.67 11.72
N VAL A 348 -4.41 4.27 12.23
CA VAL A 348 -3.48 5.06 11.45
C VAL A 348 -2.16 4.31 11.32
N TYR A 349 -1.68 4.14 10.10
CA TYR A 349 -0.41 3.49 9.80
C TYR A 349 0.57 4.51 9.29
N VAL A 350 1.74 4.54 9.89
CA VAL A 350 2.77 5.55 9.64
C VAL A 350 4.04 4.85 9.24
N VAL A 351 4.55 5.16 8.06
CA VAL A 351 5.88 4.74 7.62
C VAL A 351 6.90 5.77 8.07
N GLU A 352 7.99 5.28 8.63
CA GLU A 352 9.19 6.02 8.98
C GLU A 352 10.33 5.61 8.07
N LYS A 353 10.75 6.56 7.24
CA LYS A 353 11.78 6.30 6.25
C LYS A 353 13.17 6.16 6.85
N ASP A 354 13.44 6.85 7.97
CA ASP A 354 14.78 6.91 8.59
C ASP A 354 14.91 5.96 9.79
N ASN A 355 13.82 5.29 10.18
CA ASN A 355 13.82 4.18 11.16
C ASN A 355 13.45 2.85 10.50
N ASP A 356 13.25 2.84 9.18
CA ASP A 356 12.91 1.67 8.38
C ASP A 356 11.78 0.85 8.98
N ARG A 357 10.69 1.52 9.36
CA ARG A 357 9.60 0.88 10.07
C ARG A 357 8.25 1.50 9.87
N ILE A 358 7.25 0.82 10.40
CA ILE A 358 5.86 1.21 10.40
C ILE A 358 5.35 1.14 11.82
N GLN A 359 4.58 2.15 12.19
CA GLN A 359 3.85 2.15 13.45
C GLN A 359 2.36 2.26 13.16
N LYS A 360 1.57 1.49 13.89
CA LYS A 360 0.11 1.55 13.90
C LYS A 360 -0.35 2.25 15.17
N PHE A 361 -1.32 3.13 15.01
CA PHE A 361 -1.97 3.88 16.09
C PHE A 361 -3.48 3.72 16.01
N ASP A 362 -4.15 3.94 17.13
CA ASP A 362 -5.60 4.15 17.10
C ASP A 362 -5.93 5.55 16.54
N SER A 363 -7.22 5.85 16.46
CA SER A 363 -7.72 7.11 15.88
C SER A 363 -7.39 8.36 16.71
N ILE A 364 -6.87 8.23 17.93
CA ILE A 364 -6.44 9.34 18.80
C ILE A 364 -4.92 9.42 18.96
N GLY A 365 -4.16 8.52 18.33
CA GLY A 365 -2.70 8.52 18.33
C GLY A 365 -2.06 7.67 19.42
N THR A 366 -2.83 6.82 20.11
CA THR A 366 -2.26 5.83 21.04
C THR A 366 -1.51 4.80 20.22
N PHE A 367 -0.26 4.56 20.58
CA PHE A 367 0.54 3.50 19.97
C PHE A 367 -0.14 2.14 20.15
N ILE A 368 -0.37 1.44 19.05
CA ILE A 368 -0.89 0.07 19.07
C ILE A 368 0.26 -0.91 18.90
N THR A 369 1.05 -0.74 17.83
CA THR A 369 2.15 -1.65 17.52
C THR A 369 3.12 -1.03 16.50
N LYS A 370 4.27 -1.66 16.32
CA LYS A 370 5.21 -1.35 15.25
C LYS A 370 5.88 -2.59 14.71
N TRP A 371 6.34 -2.49 13.48
CA TRP A 371 7.14 -3.51 12.82
C TRP A 371 8.00 -2.84 11.76
N GLY A 372 9.15 -3.43 11.44
CA GLY A 372 10.18 -2.71 10.70
C GLY A 372 11.52 -2.64 11.40
N SER A 373 12.58 -2.86 10.64
CA SER A 373 13.96 -2.50 10.96
C SER A 373 14.72 -2.27 9.66
N GLU A 374 15.90 -1.68 9.70
CA GLU A 374 16.71 -1.54 8.49
C GLU A 374 17.05 -2.91 7.87
N GLY A 375 17.00 -3.00 6.55
CA GLY A 375 17.51 -4.13 5.79
C GLY A 375 16.62 -4.60 4.65
N SER A 376 17.03 -5.71 4.06
CA SER A 376 16.35 -6.35 2.93
C SER A 376 15.58 -7.62 3.35
N GLY A 377 15.42 -7.89 4.66
CA GLY A 377 14.62 -8.97 5.24
C GLY A 377 13.12 -8.65 5.42
N TYR A 378 12.33 -9.55 6.03
CA TYR A 378 10.90 -9.29 6.29
C TYR A 378 10.59 -8.43 7.47
N GLY A 379 9.63 -7.53 7.24
CA GLY A 379 9.47 -6.40 8.13
C GLY A 379 10.80 -5.69 8.31
N GLN A 380 11.69 -5.74 7.30
CA GLN A 380 12.84 -4.85 7.22
C GLN A 380 12.68 -3.95 6.01
N PHE A 381 13.18 -2.74 6.08
CA PHE A 381 13.02 -1.78 5.01
C PHE A 381 14.32 -1.02 4.77
N ASP A 382 14.41 -0.43 3.60
CA ASP A 382 15.42 0.53 3.23
C ASP A 382 14.69 1.70 2.56
N ASP A 383 14.56 2.79 3.32
CA ASP A 383 13.81 4.01 2.97
C ASP A 383 12.36 3.68 2.55
N PRO A 384 11.53 3.09 3.44
CA PRO A 384 10.12 2.89 3.13
C PRO A 384 9.43 4.24 2.96
N ARG A 385 8.56 4.38 1.94
CA ARG A 385 7.91 5.67 1.60
C ARG A 385 6.40 5.59 1.39
N GLY A 386 5.89 4.47 0.89
CA GLY A 386 4.47 4.28 0.67
C GLY A 386 3.89 3.36 1.74
N VAL A 387 2.69 3.68 2.23
CA VAL A 387 1.87 2.74 2.98
C VAL A 387 0.43 2.86 2.52
N GLU A 388 -0.25 1.74 2.33
CA GLU A 388 -1.68 1.69 2.04
C GLU A 388 -2.33 0.61 2.87
N VAL A 389 -3.59 0.81 3.28
CA VAL A 389 -4.36 -0.18 4.00
C VAL A 389 -5.64 -0.49 3.23
N ASP A 390 -5.85 -1.75 2.86
CA ASP A 390 -7.08 -2.12 2.16
C ASP A 390 -8.26 -2.27 3.13
N SER A 391 -9.47 -2.44 2.59
CA SER A 391 -10.73 -2.63 3.35
C SER A 391 -10.72 -3.82 4.30
N ALA A 392 -9.70 -4.67 4.17
CA ALA A 392 -9.54 -5.88 4.92
C ALA A 392 -8.50 -5.74 6.05
N GLY A 393 -7.97 -4.53 6.31
CA GLY A 393 -7.08 -4.23 7.44
C GLY A 393 -5.59 -4.40 7.16
N ASN A 394 -5.17 -4.31 5.89
CA ASN A 394 -3.86 -4.84 5.50
C ASN A 394 -2.96 -3.82 4.88
N VAL A 395 -1.77 -3.78 5.44
CA VAL A 395 -0.88 -2.67 5.37
C VAL A 395 0.20 -2.99 4.35
N TYR A 396 0.08 -2.48 3.15
CA TYR A 396 1.09 -2.60 2.10
C TYR A 396 2.09 -1.47 2.26
N VAL A 397 3.37 -1.78 2.30
CA VAL A 397 4.46 -0.84 2.53
C VAL A 397 5.48 -0.96 1.40
N ALA A 398 5.72 0.15 0.71
CA ALA A 398 6.71 0.22 -0.37
C ALA A 398 8.09 0.59 0.19
N GLY A 399 9.05 -0.34 0.06
CA GLY A 399 10.47 -0.12 0.35
C GLY A 399 11.17 0.45 -0.89
N TYR A 400 11.57 1.72 -0.83
CA TYR A 400 12.04 2.46 -2.00
C TYR A 400 13.32 1.88 -2.59
N TYR A 401 14.34 1.65 -1.75
CA TYR A 401 15.62 1.09 -2.20
C TYR A 401 15.64 -0.43 -2.20
N ASN A 402 14.74 -1.08 -1.46
CA ASN A 402 14.57 -2.52 -1.59
C ASN A 402 13.83 -2.93 -2.88
N HIS A 403 13.31 -1.97 -3.66
CA HIS A 403 12.57 -2.22 -4.90
C HIS A 403 11.44 -3.24 -4.75
N ARG A 404 10.66 -3.11 -3.65
CA ARG A 404 9.64 -4.07 -3.25
C ARG A 404 8.47 -3.45 -2.53
N ILE A 405 7.36 -4.18 -2.50
CA ILE A 405 6.29 -3.93 -1.53
C ILE A 405 6.18 -5.14 -0.61
N GLN A 406 6.23 -4.86 0.69
CA GLN A 406 5.91 -5.83 1.72
C GLN A 406 4.54 -5.49 2.24
N LYS A 407 3.73 -6.48 2.53
CA LYS A 407 2.43 -6.21 3.15
C LYS A 407 2.43 -6.79 4.57
N PHE A 408 1.57 -6.28 5.43
CA PHE A 408 1.48 -6.61 6.84
C PHE A 408 0.02 -6.61 7.22
N HIS A 409 -0.29 -7.18 8.37
CA HIS A 409 -1.64 -7.40 8.79
C HIS A 409 -1.75 -7.18 10.27
N THR A 410 -2.93 -6.81 10.73
CA THR A 410 -3.10 -6.30 12.08
C THR A 410 -3.55 -7.34 13.09
N PHE A 411 -2.64 -7.68 14.01
CA PHE A 411 -2.92 -8.55 15.14
C PHE A 411 -3.82 -7.86 16.20
N TYR A 412 -4.86 -8.53 16.67
CA TYR A 412 -5.61 -8.18 17.89
C TYR A 412 -4.85 -8.64 19.16
N ASN A 413 -4.84 -7.82 20.20
CA ASN A 413 -4.09 -8.03 21.45
C ASN A 413 -4.99 -8.71 22.52
N ILE A 414 -4.71 -9.96 22.93
CA ILE A 414 -5.58 -10.79 23.80
C ILE A 414 -5.10 -10.84 25.28
N ASN A 415 -4.19 -9.95 25.68
CA ASN A 415 -3.55 -10.00 27.01
C ASN A 415 -4.47 -9.77 28.23
N GLY A 416 -5.79 -9.58 28.05
CA GLY A 416 -6.74 -9.31 29.14
C GLY A 416 -7.45 -10.54 29.75
N TYR A 417 -7.39 -11.72 29.13
CA TYR A 417 -8.23 -12.87 29.52
C TYR A 417 -7.56 -13.95 30.37
N VAL A 418 -6.25 -13.83 30.67
CA VAL A 418 -5.55 -14.79 31.52
C VAL A 418 -5.25 -14.14 32.86
N LYS A 419 -6.21 -14.18 33.79
CA LYS A 419 -5.95 -13.91 35.20
C LYS A 419 -6.53 -15.03 36.06
N ASP A 420 -5.63 -15.66 36.81
CA ASP A 420 -5.84 -16.57 37.95
C ASP A 420 -6.75 -17.79 37.76
N LEU A 421 -6.14 -18.91 37.36
CA LEU A 421 -6.53 -20.23 37.84
C LEU A 421 -5.33 -20.86 38.53
N GLY A 422 -5.29 -20.75 39.86
CA GLY A 422 -4.22 -21.27 40.71
C GLY A 422 -4.09 -22.79 40.62
N ILE A 423 -3.14 -23.25 39.81
CA ILE A 423 -2.70 -24.64 39.76
C ILE A 423 -1.19 -24.66 40.05
N GLY A 424 -0.83 -25.47 41.05
CA GLY A 424 0.47 -25.48 41.70
C GLY A 424 1.65 -25.86 40.80
N GLN A 425 2.83 -25.47 41.28
CA GLN A 425 4.15 -25.74 40.71
C GLN A 425 4.37 -27.23 40.36
N GLY A 426 4.76 -27.50 39.12
CA GLY A 426 5.44 -28.74 38.72
C GLY A 426 4.65 -29.64 37.76
N THR A 427 5.31 -29.99 36.65
CA THR A 427 4.95 -30.98 35.62
C THR A 427 3.96 -30.53 34.53
N GLY A 428 4.55 -30.05 33.42
CA GLY A 428 4.21 -30.41 32.04
C GLY A 428 2.74 -30.56 31.65
N ILE A 429 2.06 -29.43 31.45
CA ILE A 429 0.90 -29.34 30.56
C ILE A 429 1.15 -28.16 29.62
N SER A 430 1.44 -28.44 28.35
CA SER A 430 1.64 -27.44 27.30
C SER A 430 0.39 -27.35 26.42
N GLY A 431 -0.56 -26.51 26.84
CA GLY A 431 -1.64 -26.01 25.99
C GLY A 431 -2.94 -26.80 26.02
N VAL A 432 -4.03 -26.13 26.39
CA VAL A 432 -5.42 -26.54 26.13
C VAL A 432 -5.89 -25.76 24.91
N ALA A 433 -6.46 -26.45 23.90
CA ALA A 433 -7.13 -25.81 22.78
C ALA A 433 -8.65 -25.78 23.06
N VAL A 434 -9.26 -24.61 22.96
CA VAL A 434 -10.73 -24.44 22.99
C VAL A 434 -11.18 -24.14 21.57
N THR A 435 -12.13 -24.91 21.05
CA THR A 435 -12.84 -24.60 19.80
C THR A 435 -14.25 -24.16 20.15
N LEU A 436 -14.66 -22.97 19.71
CA LEU A 436 -16.05 -22.55 19.75
C LEU A 436 -16.61 -22.69 18.33
N SER A 437 -17.48 -23.68 18.13
CA SER A 437 -18.44 -23.70 17.03
C SER A 437 -19.81 -23.33 17.58
N GLY A 438 -20.56 -22.53 16.82
CA GLY A 438 -21.72 -21.74 17.27
C GLY A 438 -22.79 -22.42 18.15
N ASP A 439 -23.48 -21.57 18.89
CA ASP A 439 -24.75 -21.72 19.64
C ASP A 439 -25.00 -22.97 20.50
N SER A 440 -23.96 -23.69 20.92
CA SER A 440 -24.06 -24.54 22.11
C SER A 440 -22.82 -24.42 22.99
N SER A 441 -23.06 -24.01 24.23
CA SER A 441 -22.09 -23.78 25.29
C SER A 441 -21.57 -25.09 25.89
N GLU A 442 -20.71 -25.81 25.18
CA GLU A 442 -19.93 -26.91 25.78
C GLU A 442 -18.47 -26.88 25.34
N VAL A 443 -17.58 -27.06 26.31
CA VAL A 443 -16.12 -27.13 26.13
C VAL A 443 -15.68 -28.56 26.42
N TYR A 444 -14.97 -29.19 25.48
CA TYR A 444 -14.36 -30.50 25.67
C TYR A 444 -12.83 -30.38 25.73
N ILE A 445 -12.24 -31.09 26.69
CA ILE A 445 -10.79 -31.20 26.88
C ILE A 445 -10.41 -32.66 26.64
N THR A 446 -9.43 -32.92 25.79
CA THR A 446 -8.80 -34.25 25.68
C THR A 446 -7.32 -34.14 26.00
N THR A 447 -6.81 -35.11 26.77
CA THR A 447 -5.39 -35.31 27.01
C THR A 447 -4.97 -36.63 26.37
N GLY A 448 -3.85 -36.60 25.65
CA GLY A 448 -3.50 -37.63 24.69
C GLY A 448 -3.11 -38.97 25.30
N SER A 449 -3.84 -40.02 24.93
CA SER A 449 -3.29 -41.36 24.73
C SER A 449 -4.20 -42.24 23.85
N GLY A 450 -4.17 -41.97 22.54
CA GLY A 450 -4.37 -42.98 21.49
C GLY A 450 -5.79 -43.40 21.08
N TYR A 451 -6.01 -43.33 19.77
CA TYR A 451 -7.03 -43.95 18.90
C TYR A 451 -8.47 -43.37 18.82
N TYR A 452 -8.73 -42.88 17.60
CA TYR A 452 -9.90 -42.36 16.89
C TYR A 452 -10.74 -41.27 17.56
#